data_AF-A0A1G7NKN6-F1
#
_entry.id   AF-A0A1G7NKN6-F1
#
_cell.length_a   1.000
_cell.length_b   1.000
_cell.length_c   1.000
_cell.angle_alpha   90.00
_cell.angle_beta   90.00
_cell.angle_gamma   90.00
#
_symmetry.space_group_name_H-M   'P 1'
#
loop_
_entity.id
_entity.type
_entity.pdbx_description
1 polymer ?
#
loop_
_entity_poly.entity_id
_entity_poly.type
_entity_poly.pdbx_seq_one_letter_code
_entity_poly.pdbx_strand_id
1 'polypeptide(L)'
;MTEHCARCGAALPIVDGDTAAFCAVCGLPQLRVASEAVIPVAPASGDVEPEKRIDHPRLDWGTGLRMVAVVAAVGAIAPSLLPGAVSTGSAGGLSLLAMPLLTVAAVTLYHRSRPRREISPVIGGRLGATLGLMVGAWIAFLTGAVGFTLRYHYHSTAMDNALQQGFDSMMVRMQEAGPQPPELIGFIRSPEFLAGSFLMGHVFSILLLVMTGTVCGWLAGALLRSRRQRLTQ
;
A
#
# COMPACT_ATOMS: atom_id res chain seq x y z
N MET A 1 40.19 -19.20 24.63
CA MET A 1 39.17 -19.82 23.76
C MET A 1 39.07 -18.95 22.51
N THR A 2 39.24 -19.50 21.31
CA THR A 2 39.14 -18.74 20.05
C THR A 2 37.68 -18.57 19.66
N GLU A 3 37.19 -17.34 19.71
CA GLU A 3 35.82 -17.01 19.30
C GLU A 3 35.72 -16.78 17.80
N HIS A 4 34.57 -17.13 17.23
CA HIS A 4 34.29 -17.02 15.80
C HIS A 4 33.09 -16.12 15.57
N CYS A 5 33.12 -15.38 14.46
CA CYS A 5 32.01 -14.50 14.08
C CYS A 5 30.75 -15.32 13.78
N ALA A 6 29.63 -14.99 14.44
CA ALA A 6 28.36 -15.68 14.24
C ALA A 6 27.79 -15.62 12.81
N ARG A 7 28.23 -14.66 11.98
CA ARG A 7 27.74 -14.48 10.62
C ARG A 7 28.62 -15.12 9.54
N CYS A 8 29.94 -14.96 9.66
CA CYS A 8 30.87 -15.40 8.61
C CYS A 8 31.82 -16.52 9.06
N GLY A 9 31.78 -16.91 10.34
CA GLY A 9 32.64 -17.96 10.89
C GLY A 9 34.12 -17.60 11.00
N ALA A 10 34.54 -16.39 10.60
CA ALA A 10 35.94 -15.96 10.73
C ALA A 10 36.35 -15.86 12.20
N ALA A 11 37.58 -16.26 12.52
CA ALA A 11 38.16 -16.11 13.84
C ALA A 11 38.27 -14.62 14.20
N LEU A 12 37.81 -14.26 15.40
CA LEU A 12 37.85 -12.88 15.89
C LEU A 12 39.23 -12.60 16.50
N PRO A 13 39.92 -11.52 16.09
CA PRO A 13 41.17 -11.13 16.71
C PRO A 13 40.94 -10.66 18.15
N ILE A 14 41.89 -10.96 19.03
CA ILE A 14 41.91 -10.46 20.40
C ILE A 14 42.66 -9.14 20.39
N VAL A 15 42.02 -8.06 20.81
CA VAL A 15 42.57 -6.71 20.87
C VAL A 15 42.47 -6.25 22.33
N ASP A 16 43.59 -5.87 22.92
CA ASP A 16 43.68 -5.41 24.32
C ASP A 16 43.15 -6.39 25.37
N GLY A 17 43.31 -7.70 25.12
CA GLY A 17 42.90 -8.76 26.04
C GLY A 17 41.45 -9.25 25.85
N ASP A 18 40.64 -8.53 25.06
CA ASP A 18 39.24 -8.86 24.76
C ASP A 18 39.02 -9.19 23.28
N THR A 19 37.93 -9.88 22.97
CA THR A 19 37.53 -10.16 21.57
C THR A 19 37.11 -8.87 20.87
N ALA A 20 37.59 -8.64 19.65
CA ALA A 20 37.28 -7.45 18.89
C ALA A 20 35.76 -7.16 18.80
N ALA A 21 35.38 -5.92 19.09
CA ALA A 21 33.98 -5.46 19.07
C ALA A 21 33.31 -5.57 17.70
N PHE A 22 34.10 -5.64 16.62
CA PHE A 22 33.62 -5.79 15.25
C PHE A 22 34.41 -6.87 14.52
N CYS A 23 33.75 -7.61 13.64
CA CYS A 23 34.43 -8.54 12.76
C CYS A 23 35.15 -7.78 11.63
N ALA A 24 36.47 -7.99 11.49
CA ALA A 24 37.28 -7.36 10.44
C ALA A 24 36.91 -7.81 9.01
N VAL A 25 36.25 -8.96 8.85
CA VAL A 25 35.88 -9.50 7.53
C VAL A 25 34.51 -9.00 7.07
N CYS A 26 33.51 -8.98 7.95
CA CYS A 26 32.12 -8.67 7.56
C CYS A 26 31.53 -7.43 8.23
N GLY A 27 32.28 -6.75 9.10
CA GLY A 27 31.86 -5.55 9.81
C GLY A 27 30.78 -5.77 10.88
N LEU A 28 30.43 -7.01 11.20
CA LEU A 28 29.35 -7.28 12.14
C LEU A 28 29.78 -6.94 13.57
N PRO A 29 29.02 -6.10 14.30
CA PRO A 29 29.25 -5.85 15.72
C PRO A 29 29.03 -7.13 16.54
N GLN A 30 29.98 -7.46 17.42
CA GLN A 30 29.92 -8.57 18.37
C GLN A 30 29.54 -8.05 19.76
N LEU A 31 28.44 -7.30 19.89
CA LEU A 31 27.97 -6.82 21.19
C LEU A 31 27.54 -8.01 22.05
N ARG A 32 28.27 -8.25 23.13
CA ARG A 32 27.86 -9.12 24.23
C ARG A 32 27.46 -8.26 25.42
N VAL A 33 26.36 -8.61 26.06
CA VAL A 33 26.00 -8.01 27.35
C VAL A 33 26.92 -8.63 28.38
N ALA A 34 27.71 -7.81 29.09
CA ALA A 34 28.58 -8.28 30.16
C ALA A 34 27.75 -9.01 31.22
N SER A 35 28.18 -10.20 31.62
CA SER A 35 27.54 -11.02 32.67
C SER A 35 27.38 -10.25 33.99
N GLU A 36 28.30 -9.34 34.29
CA GLU A 36 28.27 -8.46 35.47
C GLU A 36 27.15 -7.41 35.46
N ALA A 37 26.49 -7.15 34.32
CA ALA A 37 25.31 -6.28 34.28
C ALA A 37 24.02 -7.00 34.70
N VAL A 38 24.08 -8.31 34.97
CA VAL A 38 23.00 -9.08 35.57
C VAL A 38 23.13 -8.98 37.09
N ILE A 39 22.46 -7.99 37.68
CA ILE A 39 22.27 -7.94 39.13
C ILE A 39 21.51 -9.22 39.53
N PRO A 40 22.07 -10.10 40.38
CA PRO A 40 21.33 -11.26 40.86
C PRO A 40 20.27 -10.78 41.85
N VAL A 41 19.05 -10.54 41.34
CA VAL A 41 17.89 -10.37 42.20
C VAL A 41 17.61 -11.74 42.84
N ALA A 42 17.72 -11.81 44.16
CA ALA A 42 17.34 -12.99 44.95
C ALA A 42 15.95 -13.49 44.52
N PRO A 43 15.67 -14.81 44.56
CA PRO A 43 14.39 -15.36 44.13
C PRO A 43 13.30 -14.90 45.09
N ALA A 44 12.72 -13.72 44.84
CA ALA A 44 11.44 -13.36 45.38
C ALA A 44 10.42 -14.28 44.73
N SER A 45 9.68 -15.01 45.54
CA SER A 45 8.54 -15.83 45.17
C SER A 45 7.39 -14.94 44.66
N GLY A 46 7.59 -14.33 43.50
CA GLY A 46 6.63 -13.53 42.77
C GLY A 46 6.78 -13.86 41.30
N ASP A 47 5.66 -14.20 40.67
CA ASP A 47 5.53 -14.56 39.26
C ASP A 47 6.42 -13.67 38.38
N VAL A 48 7.51 -14.26 37.88
CA VAL A 48 8.39 -13.62 36.91
C VAL A 48 7.58 -13.49 35.63
N GLU A 49 7.03 -12.30 35.41
CA GLU A 49 6.35 -11.97 34.16
C GLU A 49 7.38 -12.12 33.03
N PRO A 50 7.12 -12.99 32.04
CA PRO A 50 8.12 -13.34 31.05
C PRO A 50 8.58 -12.09 30.30
N GLU A 51 9.91 -11.94 30.20
CA GLU A 51 10.60 -10.95 29.40
C GLU A 51 9.83 -10.70 28.10
N LYS A 52 9.28 -9.49 27.96
CA LYS A 52 8.39 -9.09 26.88
C LYS A 52 9.19 -9.08 25.58
N ARG A 53 9.37 -10.27 24.98
CA ARG A 53 9.89 -10.45 23.63
C ARG A 53 9.15 -9.43 22.76
N ILE A 54 9.90 -8.47 22.19
CA ILE A 54 9.35 -7.48 21.28
C ILE A 54 8.97 -8.24 20.01
N ASP A 55 7.85 -8.94 20.06
CA ASP A 55 7.24 -9.55 18.90
C ASP A 55 6.87 -8.40 17.98
N HIS A 56 7.66 -8.23 16.91
CA HIS A 56 7.31 -7.30 15.85
C HIS A 56 5.85 -7.57 15.47
N PRO A 57 4.97 -6.57 15.53
CA PRO A 57 3.56 -6.78 15.30
C PRO A 57 3.40 -7.32 13.87
N ARG A 58 3.11 -8.61 13.76
CA ARG A 58 2.84 -9.26 12.47
C ARG A 58 1.44 -8.86 12.00
N LEU A 59 1.25 -8.67 10.71
CA LEU A 59 -0.09 -8.41 10.18
C LEU A 59 -0.89 -9.73 10.18
N ASP A 60 -2.07 -9.74 10.78
CA ASP A 60 -3.03 -10.84 10.59
C ASP A 60 -3.79 -10.60 9.29
N TRP A 61 -3.31 -11.22 8.21
CA TRP A 61 -3.88 -11.08 6.88
C TRP A 61 -5.33 -11.57 6.79
N GLY A 62 -5.75 -12.54 7.59
CA GLY A 62 -7.12 -13.04 7.55
C GLY A 62 -8.13 -11.97 7.97
N THR A 63 -7.85 -11.30 9.09
CA THR A 63 -8.69 -10.19 9.57
C THR A 63 -8.48 -8.94 8.72
N GLY A 64 -7.23 -8.62 8.36
CA GLY A 64 -6.89 -7.47 7.53
C GLY A 64 -7.60 -7.48 6.19
N LEU A 65 -7.56 -8.61 5.48
CA LEU A 65 -8.16 -8.75 4.17
C LEU A 65 -9.69 -8.64 4.21
N ARG A 66 -10.34 -9.17 5.27
CA ARG A 66 -11.80 -9.01 5.44
C ARG A 66 -12.20 -7.55 5.62
N MET A 67 -11.49 -6.80 6.46
CA MET A 67 -11.79 -5.38 6.70
C MET A 67 -11.50 -4.54 5.45
N VAL A 68 -10.38 -4.80 4.78
CA VAL A 68 -10.02 -4.15 3.52
C VAL A 68 -11.05 -4.48 2.44
N ALA A 69 -11.53 -5.73 2.33
CA ALA A 69 -12.53 -6.12 1.34
C ALA A 69 -13.87 -5.39 1.52
N VAL A 70 -14.34 -5.25 2.77
CA VAL A 70 -15.58 -4.51 3.08
C VAL A 70 -15.43 -3.04 2.68
N VAL A 71 -14.31 -2.40 3.07
CA VAL A 71 -14.06 -0.99 2.74
C VAL A 71 -13.84 -0.82 1.23
N ALA A 72 -13.19 -1.77 0.57
CA ALA A 72 -12.98 -1.74 -0.87
C ALA A 72 -14.31 -1.84 -1.63
N ALA A 73 -15.22 -2.72 -1.20
CA ALA A 73 -16.55 -2.83 -1.79
C ALA A 73 -17.32 -1.51 -1.67
N VAL A 74 -17.38 -0.91 -0.48
CA VAL A 74 -18.03 0.39 -0.27
C VAL A 74 -17.38 1.50 -1.11
N GLY A 75 -16.04 1.53 -1.13
CA GLY A 75 -15.24 2.52 -1.84
C GLY A 75 -15.31 2.40 -3.36
N ALA A 76 -15.53 1.20 -3.91
CA ALA A 76 -15.66 0.97 -5.35
C ALA A 76 -17.10 1.17 -5.84
N ILE A 77 -18.10 0.82 -5.03
CA ILE A 77 -19.52 0.94 -5.40
C ILE A 77 -19.89 2.40 -5.58
N ALA A 78 -19.60 3.27 -4.61
CA ALA A 78 -20.05 4.66 -4.66
C ALA A 78 -19.59 5.42 -5.93
N PRO A 79 -18.30 5.41 -6.34
CA PRO A 79 -17.87 6.05 -7.59
C PRO A 79 -18.41 5.37 -8.84
N SER A 80 -18.65 4.05 -8.81
CA SER A 80 -19.19 3.32 -9.96
C SER A 80 -20.68 3.58 -10.22
N LEU A 81 -21.42 4.04 -9.21
CA LEU A 81 -22.84 4.38 -9.30
C LEU A 81 -23.10 5.78 -9.88
N LEU A 82 -22.08 6.65 -9.98
CA LEU A 82 -22.26 7.96 -10.61
C LEU A 82 -22.45 7.79 -12.13
N PRO A 83 -23.59 8.21 -12.70
CA PRO A 83 -23.82 8.16 -14.13
C PRO A 83 -22.70 8.91 -14.86
N GLY A 84 -22.01 8.23 -15.77
CA GLY A 84 -20.93 8.81 -16.56
C GLY A 84 -19.53 8.75 -15.92
N ALA A 85 -19.38 8.40 -14.63
CA ALA A 85 -18.05 8.30 -14.01
C ALA A 85 -17.22 7.15 -14.59
N VAL A 86 -17.89 6.06 -14.96
CA VAL A 86 -17.32 4.88 -15.60
C VAL A 86 -16.96 5.16 -17.07
N SER A 87 -17.82 5.87 -17.80
CA SER A 87 -17.60 6.18 -19.22
C SER A 87 -16.57 7.29 -19.45
N THR A 88 -16.40 8.20 -18.49
CA THR A 88 -15.42 9.30 -18.56
C THR A 88 -14.07 8.95 -17.91
N GLY A 89 -13.92 7.77 -17.33
CA GLY A 89 -12.72 7.38 -16.55
C GLY A 89 -12.53 8.18 -15.26
N SER A 90 -13.47 9.04 -14.89
CA SER A 90 -13.40 9.89 -13.68
C SER A 90 -13.66 9.11 -12.38
N ALA A 91 -14.17 7.88 -12.47
CA ALA A 91 -14.30 6.96 -11.34
C ALA A 91 -12.95 6.75 -10.61
N GLY A 92 -11.83 6.70 -11.35
CA GLY A 92 -10.48 6.64 -10.78
C GLY A 92 -10.11 7.90 -10.00
N GLY A 93 -10.44 9.08 -10.53
CA GLY A 93 -10.20 10.38 -9.89
C GLY A 93 -10.99 10.58 -8.61
N LEU A 94 -12.29 10.24 -8.61
CA LEU A 94 -13.12 10.30 -7.41
C LEU A 94 -12.65 9.32 -6.33
N SER A 95 -12.20 8.13 -6.74
CA SER A 95 -11.63 7.14 -5.83
C SER A 95 -10.32 7.63 -5.20
N LEU A 96 -9.48 8.36 -5.94
CA LEU A 96 -8.27 8.99 -5.40
C LEU A 96 -8.59 10.02 -4.31
N LEU A 97 -9.64 10.83 -4.49
CA LEU A 97 -10.08 11.78 -3.46
C LEU A 97 -10.65 11.08 -2.21
N ALA A 98 -11.31 9.94 -2.39
CA ALA A 98 -11.87 9.14 -1.29
C ALA A 98 -10.83 8.24 -0.59
N MET A 99 -9.68 7.95 -1.24
CA MET A 99 -8.66 7.04 -0.72
C MET A 99 -8.18 7.35 0.70
N PRO A 100 -7.89 8.61 1.08
CA PRO A 100 -7.45 8.92 2.44
C PRO A 100 -8.48 8.50 3.49
N LEU A 101 -9.76 8.81 3.25
CA LEU A 101 -10.87 8.47 4.14
C LEU A 101 -11.06 6.95 4.24
N LEU A 102 -11.08 6.27 3.09
CA LEU A 102 -11.22 4.80 3.03
C LEU A 102 -10.06 4.11 3.76
N THR A 103 -8.84 4.62 3.59
CA THR A 103 -7.66 4.03 4.22
C THR A 103 -7.68 4.20 5.74
N VAL A 104 -8.03 5.40 6.22
CA VAL A 104 -8.21 5.64 7.66
C VAL A 104 -9.31 4.74 8.22
N ALA A 105 -10.43 4.59 7.52
CA ALA A 105 -11.52 3.69 7.91
C ALA A 105 -11.04 2.22 7.99
N ALA A 106 -10.32 1.72 6.99
CA ALA A 106 -9.80 0.35 6.98
C ALA A 106 -8.82 0.10 8.14
N VAL A 107 -7.88 1.02 8.36
CA VAL A 107 -6.90 0.90 9.44
C VAL A 107 -7.57 0.98 10.81
N THR A 108 -8.56 1.87 10.99
CA THR A 108 -9.29 2.00 12.26
C THR A 108 -10.20 0.80 12.53
N LEU A 109 -10.86 0.24 11.51
CA LEU A 109 -11.63 -1.01 11.64
C LEU A 109 -10.71 -2.17 12.03
N TYR A 110 -9.57 -2.32 11.37
CA TYR A 110 -8.58 -3.33 11.72
C TYR A 110 -8.09 -3.16 13.18
N HIS A 111 -7.83 -1.92 13.60
CA HIS A 111 -7.44 -1.63 14.98
C HIS A 111 -8.52 -2.03 15.98
N ARG A 112 -9.78 -1.69 15.69
CA ARG A 112 -10.94 -2.00 16.53
C ARG A 112 -11.17 -3.50 16.67
N SER A 113 -10.92 -4.29 15.62
CA SER A 113 -11.00 -5.75 15.69
C SER A 113 -9.88 -6.38 16.52
N ARG A 114 -8.77 -5.67 16.75
CA ARG A 114 -7.58 -6.17 17.47
C ARG A 114 -6.99 -5.11 18.42
N PRO A 115 -7.73 -4.63 19.44
CA PRO A 115 -7.31 -3.51 20.29
C PRO A 115 -6.04 -3.81 21.09
N ARG A 116 -5.80 -5.09 21.42
CA ARG A 116 -4.61 -5.52 22.17
C ARG A 116 -3.32 -5.45 21.34
N ARG A 117 -3.39 -5.44 20.01
CA ARG A 117 -2.21 -5.43 19.14
C ARG A 117 -1.77 -4.01 18.81
N GLU A 118 -0.48 -3.72 18.95
CA GLU A 118 0.07 -2.44 18.52
C GLU A 118 0.09 -2.34 16.99
N ILE A 119 -0.45 -1.24 16.46
CA ILE A 119 -0.35 -0.93 15.04
C ILE A 119 0.98 -0.20 14.80
N SER A 120 1.80 -0.79 13.94
CA SER A 120 2.97 -0.10 13.39
C SER A 120 2.57 0.70 12.14
N PRO A 121 3.30 1.80 11.82
CA PRO A 121 3.11 2.52 10.56
C PRO A 121 3.25 1.60 9.33
N VAL A 122 4.13 0.60 9.41
CA VAL A 122 4.34 -0.40 8.35
C VAL A 122 3.10 -1.25 8.11
N ILE A 123 2.38 -1.66 9.18
CA ILE A 123 1.11 -2.37 9.04
C ILE A 123 0.07 -1.49 8.36
N GLY A 124 -0.03 -0.22 8.78
CA GLY A 124 -0.95 0.74 8.18
C GLY A 124 -0.68 0.93 6.69
N GLY A 125 0.60 1.10 6.29
CA GLY A 125 0.99 1.21 4.89
C GLY A 125 0.66 -0.03 4.07
N ARG A 126 0.89 -1.24 4.60
CA ARG A 126 0.51 -2.50 3.92
C ARG A 126 -0.99 -2.62 3.71
N LEU A 127 -1.79 -2.30 4.73
CA LEU A 127 -3.25 -2.31 4.63
C LEU A 127 -3.75 -1.30 3.58
N GLY A 128 -3.19 -0.09 3.58
CA GLY A 128 -3.50 0.94 2.60
C GLY A 128 -3.11 0.56 1.17
N ALA A 129 -1.94 -0.05 0.98
CA ALA A 129 -1.51 -0.57 -0.32
C ALA A 129 -2.47 -1.65 -0.83
N THR A 130 -2.85 -2.61 0.02
CA THR A 130 -3.80 -3.66 -0.36
C THR A 130 -5.19 -3.11 -0.66
N LEU A 131 -5.63 -2.07 0.07
CA LEU A 131 -6.89 -1.40 -0.20
C LEU A 131 -6.88 -0.69 -1.55
N GLY A 132 -5.82 0.07 -1.86
CA GLY A 132 -5.65 0.73 -3.14
C GLY A 132 -5.67 -0.27 -4.30
N LEU A 133 -4.98 -1.40 -4.14
CA LEU A 133 -4.98 -2.48 -5.13
C LEU A 133 -6.37 -3.09 -5.32
N MET A 134 -7.09 -3.42 -4.23
CA MET A 134 -8.42 -4.01 -4.32
C MET A 134 -9.43 -3.06 -4.94
N VAL A 135 -9.44 -1.78 -4.53
CA VAL A 135 -10.34 -0.78 -5.11
C VAL A 135 -10.05 -0.56 -6.59
N GLY A 136 -8.77 -0.42 -6.96
CA GLY A 136 -8.37 -0.28 -8.36
C GLY A 136 -8.76 -1.49 -9.21
N ALA A 137 -8.56 -2.71 -8.71
CA ALA A 137 -8.98 -3.94 -9.38
C ALA A 137 -10.51 -4.02 -9.55
N TRP A 138 -11.27 -3.64 -8.52
CA TRP A 138 -12.74 -3.58 -8.60
C TRP A 138 -13.23 -2.56 -9.63
N ILE A 139 -12.63 -1.37 -9.67
CA ILE A 139 -12.99 -0.34 -10.66
C ILE A 139 -12.70 -0.85 -12.07
N ALA A 140 -11.52 -1.43 -12.31
CA ALA A 140 -11.16 -1.98 -13.62
C ALA A 140 -12.13 -3.10 -14.05
N PHE A 141 -12.45 -4.00 -13.12
CA PHE A 141 -13.39 -5.09 -13.37
C PHE A 141 -14.80 -4.57 -13.69
N LEU A 142 -15.34 -3.67 -12.86
CA LEU A 142 -16.67 -3.09 -13.06
C LEU A 142 -16.74 -2.30 -14.38
N THR A 143 -15.71 -1.52 -14.69
CA THR A 143 -15.64 -0.76 -15.94
C THR A 143 -15.62 -1.69 -17.15
N GLY A 144 -14.81 -2.75 -17.11
CA GLY A 144 -14.78 -3.78 -18.16
C GLY A 144 -16.12 -4.51 -18.30
N ALA A 145 -16.74 -4.90 -17.19
CA ALA A 145 -18.02 -5.60 -17.19
C ALA A 145 -19.15 -4.72 -17.74
N VAL A 146 -19.23 -3.45 -17.33
CA VAL A 146 -20.20 -2.48 -17.84
C VAL A 146 -19.97 -2.18 -19.32
N GLY A 147 -18.71 -2.02 -19.74
CA GLY A 147 -18.38 -1.84 -21.15
C GLY A 147 -18.79 -3.03 -22.01
N PHE A 148 -18.52 -4.24 -21.52
CA PHE A 148 -18.91 -5.48 -22.18
C PHE A 148 -20.43 -5.60 -22.32
N THR A 149 -21.20 -5.34 -21.26
CA THR A 149 -22.66 -5.40 -21.31
C THR A 149 -23.24 -4.32 -22.22
N LEU A 150 -22.76 -3.08 -22.14
CA LEU A 150 -23.17 -2.01 -23.06
C LEU A 150 -22.97 -2.41 -24.51
N ARG A 151 -21.80 -2.95 -24.85
CA ARG A 151 -21.43 -3.26 -26.23
C ARG A 151 -22.14 -4.49 -26.78
N TYR A 152 -22.17 -5.60 -26.03
CA TYR A 152 -22.64 -6.88 -26.55
C TYR A 152 -24.11 -7.19 -26.21
N HIS A 153 -24.62 -6.67 -25.10
CA HIS A 153 -26.02 -6.88 -24.72
C HIS A 153 -26.92 -5.75 -25.19
N TYR A 154 -26.48 -4.49 -25.01
CA TYR A 154 -27.28 -3.32 -25.40
C TYR A 154 -26.94 -2.76 -26.79
N HIS A 155 -25.94 -3.32 -27.49
CA HIS A 155 -25.44 -2.82 -28.77
C HIS A 155 -25.14 -1.30 -28.75
N SER A 156 -24.74 -0.79 -27.59
CA SER A 156 -24.47 0.62 -27.36
C SER A 156 -23.00 0.92 -27.58
N THR A 157 -22.72 1.98 -28.35
CA THR A 157 -21.38 2.55 -28.51
C THR A 157 -21.10 3.67 -27.52
N ALA A 158 -21.91 3.84 -26.48
CA ALA A 158 -21.81 4.96 -25.55
C ALA A 158 -20.41 5.07 -24.90
N MET A 159 -19.80 3.94 -24.57
CA MET A 159 -18.46 3.91 -23.97
C MET A 159 -17.37 4.26 -25.00
N ASP A 160 -17.47 3.76 -26.23
CA ASP A 160 -16.54 4.09 -27.31
C ASP A 160 -16.62 5.59 -27.66
N ASN A 161 -17.84 6.13 -27.76
CA ASN A 161 -18.09 7.54 -28.02
C ASN A 161 -17.53 8.43 -26.89
N ALA A 162 -17.73 8.04 -25.63
CA ALA A 162 -17.18 8.79 -24.49
C ALA A 162 -15.65 8.81 -24.49
N LEU A 163 -15.03 7.67 -24.83
CA LEU A 163 -13.57 7.58 -24.96
C LEU A 163 -13.06 8.48 -26.09
N GLN A 164 -13.68 8.42 -27.28
CA GLN A 164 -13.35 9.27 -28.42
C GLN A 164 -13.50 10.75 -28.10
N GLN A 165 -14.59 11.15 -27.45
CA GLN A 165 -14.80 12.54 -27.01
C GLN A 165 -13.70 13.02 -26.05
N GLY A 166 -13.26 12.16 -25.13
CA GLY A 166 -12.11 12.44 -24.26
C GLY A 166 -10.84 12.73 -25.06
N PHE A 167 -10.53 11.90 -26.06
CA PHE A 167 -9.37 12.08 -26.93
C PHE A 167 -9.48 13.29 -27.84
N ASP A 168 -10.64 13.57 -28.42
CA ASP A 168 -10.85 14.76 -29.24
C ASP A 168 -10.62 16.03 -28.41
N SER A 169 -11.07 16.07 -27.15
CA SER A 169 -10.79 17.20 -26.25
C SER A 169 -9.30 17.38 -25.95
N MET A 170 -8.54 16.27 -25.85
CA MET A 170 -7.09 16.30 -25.68
C MET A 170 -6.38 16.78 -26.95
N MET A 171 -6.85 16.36 -28.13
CA MET A 171 -6.28 16.80 -29.40
C MET A 171 -6.46 18.29 -29.65
N VAL A 172 -7.63 18.86 -29.31
CA VAL A 172 -7.85 20.31 -29.42
C VAL A 172 -6.76 21.07 -28.64
N ARG A 173 -6.46 20.63 -27.41
CA ARG A 173 -5.37 21.21 -26.60
C ARG A 173 -3.98 20.99 -27.20
N MET A 174 -3.74 19.85 -27.84
CA MET A 174 -2.46 19.59 -28.53
C MET A 174 -2.28 20.46 -29.78
N GLN A 175 -3.36 20.76 -30.50
CA GLN A 175 -3.34 21.63 -31.67
C GLN A 175 -3.11 23.09 -31.28
N GLU A 176 -3.65 23.53 -30.14
CA GLU A 176 -3.36 24.85 -29.56
C GLU A 176 -1.86 25.01 -29.22
N ALA A 177 -1.17 23.93 -28.87
CA ALA A 177 0.27 23.94 -28.58
C ALA A 177 1.15 23.94 -29.85
N GLY A 178 0.58 23.66 -31.03
CA GLY A 178 1.28 23.65 -32.31
C GLY A 178 0.73 22.62 -33.30
N PRO A 179 1.04 22.78 -34.61
CA PRO A 179 0.61 21.85 -35.64
C PRO A 179 1.23 20.46 -35.43
N GLN A 180 0.38 19.44 -35.32
CA GLN A 180 0.80 18.05 -35.17
C GLN A 180 0.87 17.37 -36.56
N PRO A 181 1.84 16.45 -36.78
CA PRO A 181 1.93 15.73 -38.04
C PRO A 181 0.69 14.85 -38.27
N PRO A 182 0.16 14.77 -39.51
CA PRO A 182 -1.09 14.07 -39.81
C PRO A 182 -1.00 12.55 -39.53
N GLU A 183 0.19 11.96 -39.66
CA GLU A 183 0.43 10.55 -39.33
C GLU A 183 0.22 10.27 -37.83
N LEU A 184 0.65 11.20 -36.96
CA LEU A 184 0.45 11.08 -35.52
C LEU A 184 -1.04 11.18 -35.15
N ILE A 185 -1.79 12.07 -35.80
CA ILE A 185 -3.23 12.21 -35.60
C ILE A 185 -3.96 10.91 -36.01
N GLY A 186 -3.57 10.32 -37.14
CA GLY A 186 -4.11 9.03 -37.59
C GLY A 186 -3.82 7.91 -36.60
N PHE A 187 -2.59 7.84 -36.08
CA PHE A 187 -2.20 6.86 -35.08
C PHE A 187 -2.96 7.03 -33.75
N ILE A 188 -3.08 8.25 -33.23
CA ILE A 188 -3.81 8.54 -31.97
C ILE A 188 -5.30 8.18 -32.09
N ARG A 189 -5.88 8.30 -33.28
CA ARG A 189 -7.29 7.94 -33.54
C ARG A 189 -7.50 6.46 -33.83
N SER A 190 -6.44 5.66 -33.94
CA SER A 190 -6.57 4.22 -34.17
C SER A 190 -7.25 3.53 -32.98
N PRO A 191 -8.12 2.54 -33.21
CA PRO A 191 -8.79 1.82 -32.13
C PRO A 191 -7.81 1.08 -31.21
N GLU A 192 -6.67 0.63 -31.76
CA GLU A 192 -5.61 -0.03 -30.99
C GLU A 192 -4.99 0.95 -29.99
N PHE A 193 -4.71 2.19 -30.41
CA PHE A 193 -4.17 3.21 -29.53
C PHE A 193 -5.17 3.62 -28.44
N LEU A 194 -6.44 3.79 -28.79
CA LEU A 194 -7.50 4.12 -27.83
C LEU A 194 -7.64 3.03 -26.75
N ALA A 195 -7.68 1.76 -27.16
CA ALA A 195 -7.76 0.63 -26.24
C ALA A 195 -6.51 0.54 -25.34
N GLY A 196 -5.31 0.69 -25.93
CA GLY A 196 -4.05 0.68 -25.19
C GLY A 196 -3.97 1.81 -24.16
N SER A 197 -4.35 3.03 -24.56
CA SER A 197 -4.35 4.20 -23.68
C SER A 197 -5.36 4.06 -22.55
N PHE A 198 -6.54 3.49 -22.82
CA PHE A 198 -7.55 3.21 -21.81
C PHE A 198 -7.07 2.22 -20.75
N LEU A 199 -6.41 1.14 -21.19
CA LEU A 199 -5.81 0.14 -20.30
C LEU A 199 -4.67 0.77 -19.47
N MET A 200 -3.80 1.55 -20.11
CA MET A 200 -2.71 2.26 -19.45
C MET A 200 -3.23 3.22 -18.39
N GLY A 201 -4.32 3.94 -18.67
CA GLY A 201 -4.99 4.81 -17.71
C GLY A 201 -5.48 4.07 -16.45
N HIS A 202 -5.99 2.84 -16.60
CA HIS A 202 -6.38 2.00 -15.46
C HIS A 202 -5.18 1.52 -14.66
N VAL A 203 -4.13 1.06 -15.32
CA VAL A 203 -2.88 0.65 -14.66
C VAL A 203 -2.30 1.81 -13.85
N PHE A 204 -2.22 2.99 -14.46
CA PHE A 204 -1.72 4.20 -13.79
C PHE A 204 -2.61 4.59 -12.61
N SER A 205 -3.93 4.52 -12.75
CA SER A 205 -4.87 4.78 -11.65
C SER A 205 -4.68 3.81 -10.49
N ILE A 206 -4.50 2.51 -10.76
CA ILE A 206 -4.23 1.50 -9.73
C ILE A 206 -2.93 1.84 -9.00
N LEU A 207 -1.87 2.20 -9.72
CA LEU A 207 -0.59 2.60 -9.11
C LEU A 207 -0.76 3.82 -8.20
N LEU A 208 -1.47 4.86 -8.66
CA LEU A 208 -1.75 6.04 -7.84
C LEU A 208 -2.57 5.70 -6.58
N LEU A 209 -3.58 4.82 -6.70
CA LEU A 209 -4.38 4.37 -5.56
C LEU A 209 -3.53 3.59 -4.55
N VAL A 210 -2.63 2.72 -5.02
CA VAL A 210 -1.69 1.98 -4.17
C VAL A 210 -0.72 2.93 -3.48
N MET A 211 -0.13 3.88 -4.20
CA MET A 211 0.82 4.85 -3.63
C MET A 211 0.14 5.73 -2.58
N THR A 212 -1.01 6.31 -2.92
CA THR A 212 -1.79 7.17 -2.01
C THR A 212 -2.26 6.36 -0.80
N GLY A 213 -2.80 5.16 -1.02
CA GLY A 213 -3.21 4.25 0.05
C GLY A 213 -2.05 3.89 0.98
N THR A 214 -0.87 3.62 0.45
CA THR A 214 0.33 3.31 1.25
C THR A 214 0.71 4.49 2.14
N VAL A 215 0.75 5.71 1.59
CA VAL A 215 1.10 6.93 2.34
C VAL A 215 0.05 7.23 3.40
N CYS A 216 -1.24 7.24 3.04
CA CYS A 216 -2.34 7.49 3.97
C CYS A 216 -2.41 6.43 5.07
N GLY A 217 -2.19 5.16 4.73
CA GLY A 217 -2.18 4.05 5.66
C GLY A 217 -1.02 4.12 6.64
N TRP A 218 0.17 4.49 6.16
CA TRP A 218 1.34 4.71 7.00
C TRP A 218 1.08 5.84 8.01
N LEU A 219 0.54 6.97 7.55
CA LEU A 219 0.15 8.09 8.41
C LEU A 219 -0.89 7.68 9.44
N ALA A 220 -1.95 6.97 9.03
CA ALA A 220 -2.99 6.48 9.94
C ALA A 220 -2.41 5.56 11.02
N GLY A 221 -1.50 4.64 10.65
CA GLY A 221 -0.82 3.77 11.59
C GLY A 221 0.07 4.53 12.58
N ALA A 222 0.82 5.53 12.11
CA ALA A 222 1.64 6.40 12.95
C ALA A 222 0.80 7.23 13.94
N LEU A 223 -0.32 7.78 13.49
CA LEU A 223 -1.24 8.55 14.31
C LEU A 223 -1.88 7.69 15.41
N LEU A 224 -2.35 6.48 15.09
CA LEU A 224 -2.91 5.56 16.09
C LEU A 224 -1.87 5.12 17.12
N ARG A 225 -0.63 4.88 16.70
CA ARG A 225 0.47 4.56 17.61
C ARG A 225 0.76 5.70 18.58
N SER A 226 0.89 6.93 18.07
CA SER A 226 1.18 8.10 18.92
C SER A 226 0.06 8.44 19.89
N ARG A 227 -1.21 8.15 19.54
CA ARG A 227 -2.35 8.30 20.45
C ARG A 227 -2.28 7.30 21.60
N ARG A 228 -1.94 6.04 21.33
CA ARG A 228 -1.85 5.01 22.37
C ARG A 228 -0.71 5.28 23.35
N GLN A 229 0.45 5.71 22.86
CA GLN A 229 1.60 6.05 23.71
C GLN A 229 1.29 7.19 24.70
N ARG A 230 0.49 8.17 24.27
CA ARG A 230 0.04 9.29 25.12
C ARG A 230 -0.98 8.88 26.18
N LEU A 231 -1.73 7.79 25.98
CA LEU A 231 -2.69 7.28 26.96
C LEU A 231 -2.04 6.39 28.03
N THR A 232 -0.80 5.97 27.81
CA THR A 232 -0.04 5.12 28.75
C THR A 232 1.01 5.90 29.55
N GLN A 233 1.19 7.20 29.27
CA GLN A 233 1.99 8.14 30.06
C GLN A 233 1.08 8.91 30.99
#